data_AF-A0A4S8LFR9-F1
#
_entry.id   AF-A0A4S8LFR9-F1
#
_cell.length_a   1.000
_cell.length_b   1.000
_cell.length_c   1.000
_cell.angle_alpha   90.00
_cell.angle_beta   90.00
_cell.angle_gamma   90.00
#
_symmetry.space_group_name_H-M   'P 1'
#
loop_
_entity.id
_entity.type
_entity.pdbx_description
1 polymer ?
#
loop_
_entity_poly.entity_id
_entity_poly.type
_entity_poly.pdbx_seq_one_letter_code
_entity_poly.pdbx_strand_id
1 'polypeptide(L)'
;MPSSQYPKLPHWMALPETKEDLDYAQLPAVDLDEATTALGRAKLSKQVVDALVQCGSFYVVNHGYSSTQMDRMHDIANLPFEQLSMGQKQDYTTDSRRRESKSLTDGYKFRQYYV
;
A
#
# COMPACT_ATOMS: atom_id res chain seq x y z
N MET A 1 -5.98 -22.23 -20.96
CA MET A 1 -5.48 -22.15 -19.57
C MET A 1 -6.69 -22.21 -18.65
N PRO A 2 -6.76 -23.12 -17.67
CA PRO A 2 -7.84 -23.06 -16.69
C PRO A 2 -7.71 -21.74 -15.93
N SER A 3 -8.74 -20.91 -16.02
CA SER A 3 -8.87 -19.68 -15.24
C SER A 3 -8.81 -20.05 -13.76
N SER A 4 -7.70 -19.71 -13.09
CA SER A 4 -7.60 -19.92 -11.64
C SER A 4 -8.63 -19.03 -10.97
N GLN A 5 -9.71 -19.63 -10.47
CA GLN A 5 -10.77 -18.90 -9.79
C GLN A 5 -10.26 -18.55 -8.40
N TYR A 6 -9.87 -17.29 -8.21
CA TYR A 6 -9.43 -16.81 -6.91
C TYR A 6 -10.54 -16.98 -5.85
N PRO A 7 -10.20 -17.21 -4.58
CA PRO A 7 -11.18 -17.20 -3.50
C PRO A 7 -11.92 -15.87 -3.49
N LYS A 8 -13.25 -15.93 -3.37
CA LYS A 8 -14.08 -14.74 -3.17
C LYS A 8 -13.75 -14.16 -1.80
N LEU A 9 -13.43 -12.86 -1.76
CA LEU A 9 -13.22 -12.12 -0.53
C LEU A 9 -14.31 -11.06 -0.35
N PRO A 10 -14.61 -10.65 0.89
CA PRO A 10 -15.34 -9.42 1.14
C PRO A 10 -14.61 -8.23 0.50
N HIS A 11 -15.37 -7.38 -0.20
CA HIS A 11 -14.79 -6.19 -0.82
C HIS A 11 -14.54 -5.11 0.24
N TRP A 12 -13.31 -4.59 0.28
CA TRP A 12 -12.99 -3.42 1.08
C TRP A 12 -13.51 -2.16 0.40
N MET A 13 -14.28 -1.36 1.14
CA MET A 13 -14.76 -0.07 0.64
C MET A 13 -13.99 1.06 1.33
N ALA A 14 -13.42 1.94 0.52
CA ALA A 14 -12.83 3.18 1.01
C ALA A 14 -13.90 4.04 1.69
N LEU A 15 -13.47 4.79 2.71
CA LEU A 15 -14.30 5.82 3.31
C LEU A 15 -14.53 6.94 2.29
N PRO A 16 -15.71 7.60 2.31
CA PRO A 16 -15.97 8.74 1.46
C PRO A 16 -14.96 9.87 1.73
N GLU A 17 -14.67 10.64 0.70
CA GLU A 17 -13.81 11.83 0.83
C GLU A 17 -14.40 12.83 1.84
N THR A 18 -13.50 13.56 2.50
CA THR A 18 -13.92 14.64 3.40
C THR A 18 -14.64 15.73 2.62
N LYS A 19 -15.62 16.37 3.27
CA LYS A 19 -16.34 17.54 2.72
C LYS A 19 -15.80 18.85 3.29
N GLU A 20 -14.79 18.77 4.16
CA GLU A 20 -14.14 19.94 4.72
C GLU A 20 -13.23 20.58 3.67
N ASP A 21 -13.21 21.91 3.66
CA ASP A 21 -12.30 22.69 2.83
C ASP A 21 -10.95 22.78 3.53
N LEU A 22 -9.98 21.99 3.05
CA LEU A 22 -8.66 21.86 3.63
C LEU A 22 -7.61 22.42 2.67
N ASP A 23 -6.66 23.18 3.22
CA ASP A 23 -5.48 23.66 2.47
C ASP A 23 -4.47 22.50 2.30
N TYR A 24 -4.72 21.65 1.31
CA TYR A 24 -3.87 20.50 1.03
C TYR A 24 -2.51 20.91 0.46
N ALA A 25 -1.46 20.24 0.94
CA ALA A 25 -0.14 20.34 0.34
C ALA A 25 -0.18 19.92 -1.14
N GLN A 26 0.40 20.75 -2.01
CA GLN A 26 0.48 20.48 -3.44
C GLN A 26 1.63 19.50 -3.71
N LEU A 27 1.31 18.21 -3.78
CA LEU A 27 2.29 17.18 -4.10
C LEU A 27 2.33 16.93 -5.63
N PRO A 28 3.51 16.92 -6.25
CA PRO A 28 3.61 16.65 -7.68
C PRO A 28 3.26 15.19 -8.00
N ALA A 29 2.68 14.96 -9.18
CA ALA A 29 2.43 13.63 -9.71
C ALA A 29 3.46 13.28 -10.80
N VAL A 30 4.13 12.15 -10.65
CA VAL A 30 5.10 11.59 -11.59
C VAL A 30 4.40 10.57 -12.46
N ASP A 31 4.32 10.83 -13.75
CA ASP A 31 3.71 9.94 -14.74
C ASP A 31 4.75 9.01 -15.36
N LEU A 32 4.65 7.71 -15.08
CA LEU A 32 5.63 6.74 -15.58
C LEU A 32 5.49 6.40 -17.06
N ASP A 33 4.38 6.74 -17.71
CA ASP A 33 4.25 6.58 -19.17
C ASP A 33 5.18 7.54 -19.93
N GLU A 34 5.57 8.67 -19.31
CA GLU A 34 6.58 9.57 -19.87
C GLU A 34 8.01 8.98 -19.82
N ALA A 35 8.25 7.90 -19.07
CA ALA A 35 9.57 7.28 -18.88
C ALA A 35 10.02 6.40 -20.06
N THR A 36 9.25 6.36 -21.16
CA THR A 36 9.51 5.48 -22.32
C THR A 36 10.77 5.87 -23.10
N THR A 37 11.21 7.13 -23.02
CA THR A 37 12.42 7.63 -23.71
C THR A 37 13.53 8.02 -22.72
N ALA A 38 14.78 8.12 -23.20
CA ALA A 38 15.90 8.57 -22.37
C ALA A 38 15.70 10.02 -21.87
N LEU A 39 15.18 10.89 -22.73
CA LEU A 39 14.85 12.28 -22.36
C LEU A 39 13.72 12.33 -21.32
N GLY A 40 12.67 11.51 -21.50
CA GLY A 40 11.58 11.39 -20.54
C GLY A 40 12.06 10.92 -19.17
N ARG A 41 12.89 9.88 -19.12
CA ARG A 41 13.52 9.43 -17.85
C ARG A 41 14.35 10.51 -17.19
N ALA A 42 15.14 11.28 -17.94
CA ALA A 42 15.92 12.38 -17.39
C ALA A 42 15.03 13.49 -16.80
N LYS A 43 13.94 13.84 -17.50
CA LYS A 43 12.92 14.79 -17.02
C LYS A 43 12.27 14.32 -15.72
N LEU A 44 11.74 13.09 -15.69
CA LEU A 44 11.09 12.54 -14.51
C LEU A 44 12.06 12.36 -13.33
N SER A 45 13.32 11.98 -13.60
CA SER A 45 14.33 11.85 -12.55
C SER A 45 14.56 13.20 -11.85
N LYS A 46 14.62 14.30 -12.61
CA LYS A 46 14.71 15.64 -12.05
C LYS A 46 13.46 15.99 -11.24
N GLN A 47 12.27 15.72 -11.77
CA GLN A 47 11.00 15.96 -11.08
C GLN A 47 10.91 15.23 -9.74
N VAL A 48 11.34 13.96 -9.68
CA VAL A 48 11.38 13.16 -8.44
C VAL A 48 12.33 13.79 -7.42
N VAL A 49 13.53 14.19 -7.84
CA VAL A 49 14.50 14.86 -6.95
C VAL A 49 13.92 16.17 -6.42
N ASP A 50 13.37 17.01 -7.29
CA ASP A 50 12.78 18.30 -6.90
C ASP A 50 11.61 18.08 -5.90
N ALA A 51 10.75 17.10 -6.14
CA ALA A 51 9.65 16.75 -5.25
C ALA A 51 10.11 16.28 -3.86
N LEU A 52 11.13 15.43 -3.82
CA LEU A 52 11.71 14.95 -2.55
C LEU A 52 12.38 16.08 -1.77
N VAL A 53 13.05 17.02 -2.45
CA VAL A 53 13.70 18.16 -1.82
C VAL A 53 12.69 19.18 -1.30
N GLN A 54 11.62 19.45 -2.04
CA GLN A 54 10.65 20.51 -1.73
C GLN A 54 9.53 20.03 -0.79
N CYS A 55 8.99 18.83 -1.04
CA CYS A 55 7.80 18.33 -0.36
C CYS A 55 8.08 17.08 0.48
N GLY A 56 9.17 16.36 0.23
CA GLY A 56 9.49 15.07 0.86
C GLY A 56 8.60 13.91 0.42
N SER A 57 7.64 14.14 -0.48
CA SER A 57 6.68 13.16 -0.99
C SER A 57 6.16 13.57 -2.39
N PHE A 58 5.63 12.60 -3.13
CA PHE A 58 5.01 12.79 -4.45
C PHE A 58 4.06 11.62 -4.75
N TYR A 59 3.16 11.82 -5.72
CA TYR A 59 2.34 10.75 -6.26
C TYR A 59 2.97 10.13 -7.50
N VAL A 60 2.67 8.87 -7.76
CA VAL A 60 3.03 8.19 -9.01
C VAL A 60 1.74 7.76 -9.69
N VAL A 61 1.64 8.01 -10.99
CA VAL A 61 0.53 7.55 -11.85
C VAL A 61 1.08 6.70 -12.99
N ASN A 62 0.19 5.94 -13.64
CA ASN A 62 0.54 5.00 -14.72
C ASN A 62 1.65 4.00 -14.33
N HIS A 63 1.65 3.57 -13.06
CA HIS A 63 2.62 2.61 -12.51
C HIS A 63 2.36 1.14 -12.88
N GLY A 64 1.43 0.88 -13.81
CA GLY A 64 1.15 -0.45 -14.34
C GLY A 64 0.21 -1.34 -13.52
N TYR A 65 -0.30 -0.87 -12.38
CA TYR A 65 -1.37 -1.57 -11.64
C TYR A 65 -2.73 -1.00 -12.03
N SER A 66 -3.66 -1.87 -12.40
CA SER A 66 -5.07 -1.51 -12.61
C SER A 66 -5.81 -1.34 -11.29
N SER A 67 -6.91 -0.58 -11.30
CA SER A 67 -7.78 -0.42 -10.13
C SER A 67 -8.26 -1.76 -9.58
N THR A 68 -8.67 -2.69 -10.45
CA THR A 68 -9.12 -4.04 -10.02
C THR A 68 -8.02 -4.84 -9.31
N GLN A 69 -6.75 -4.69 -9.70
CA GLN A 69 -5.65 -5.31 -8.98
C GLN A 69 -5.45 -4.66 -7.60
N MET A 70 -5.57 -3.33 -7.52
CA MET A 70 -5.50 -2.61 -6.25
C MET A 70 -6.65 -2.99 -5.32
N ASP A 71 -7.89 -3.01 -5.81
CA ASP A 71 -9.08 -3.45 -5.06
C ASP A 71 -8.87 -4.84 -4.48
N ARG A 72 -8.37 -5.78 -5.30
CA ARG A 72 -8.04 -7.13 -4.85
C ARG A 72 -6.97 -7.13 -3.75
N MET A 73 -5.94 -6.29 -3.85
CA MET A 73 -4.91 -6.15 -2.82
C MET A 73 -5.50 -5.61 -1.51
N HIS A 74 -6.40 -4.63 -1.57
CA HIS A 74 -7.11 -4.09 -0.42
C HIS A 74 -8.02 -5.15 0.23
N ASP A 75 -8.78 -5.92 -0.56
CA ASP A 75 -9.62 -7.01 -0.07
C ASP A 75 -8.80 -8.04 0.71
N ILE A 76 -7.61 -8.41 0.22
CA ILE A 76 -6.70 -9.35 0.91
C ILE A 76 -6.16 -8.72 2.18
N ALA A 77 -5.62 -7.50 2.08
CA ALA A 77 -4.97 -6.80 3.17
C ALA A 77 -5.93 -6.52 4.34
N ASN A 78 -7.23 -6.39 4.05
CA ASN A 78 -8.24 -6.12 5.06
C ASN A 78 -8.68 -7.38 5.85
N LEU A 79 -8.45 -8.60 5.32
CA LEU A 79 -8.88 -9.84 5.99
C LEU A 79 -8.37 -9.97 7.44
N PRO A 80 -7.08 -9.75 7.75
CA PRO A 80 -6.59 -9.90 9.11
C PRO A 80 -7.19 -8.88 10.08
N PHE A 81 -7.72 -7.76 9.59
CA PHE A 81 -8.31 -6.71 10.41
C PHE A 81 -9.78 -6.99 10.70
N GLU A 82 -10.57 -7.29 9.67
CA GLU A 82 -12.04 -7.36 9.78
C GLU A 82 -12.59 -8.79 9.93
N GLN A 83 -11.88 -9.82 9.44
CA GLN A 83 -12.43 -11.19 9.33
C GLN A 83 -11.85 -12.18 10.33
N LEU A 84 -10.64 -11.93 10.85
CA LEU A 84 -10.00 -12.83 11.81
C LEU A 84 -10.39 -12.50 13.25
N SER A 85 -10.59 -13.54 14.07
CA SER A 85 -10.69 -13.39 15.52
C SER A 85 -9.34 -13.02 16.14
N MET A 86 -9.33 -12.48 17.37
CA MET A 86 -8.09 -12.14 18.07
C MET A 86 -7.15 -13.35 18.23
N GLY A 87 -7.70 -14.54 18.50
CA GLY A 87 -6.91 -15.77 18.59
C GLY A 87 -6.22 -16.11 17.27
N GLN A 88 -6.93 -16.02 16.14
CA GLN A 88 -6.34 -16.26 14.82
C GLN A 88 -5.29 -15.20 14.46
N LYS A 89 -5.49 -13.93 14.82
CA LYS A 89 -4.49 -12.88 14.62
C LYS A 89 -3.21 -13.13 15.41
N GLN A 90 -3.30 -13.75 16.59
CA GLN A 90 -2.16 -14.11 17.42
C GLN A 90 -1.21 -15.08 16.69
N ASP A 91 -1.75 -16.01 15.91
CA ASP A 91 -0.95 -16.99 15.15
C ASP A 91 -0.03 -16.33 14.12
N TYR A 92 -0.42 -15.14 13.64
CA TYR A 92 0.34 -14.34 12.68
C TYR A 92 1.23 -13.28 13.33
N THR A 93 1.30 -13.20 14.66
CA THR A 93 2.21 -12.26 15.34
C THR A 93 3.67 -12.67 15.21
N THR A 94 4.56 -11.69 15.30
CA THR A 94 5.99 -11.95 15.49
C THR A 94 6.22 -12.53 16.88
N ASP A 95 6.59 -13.81 16.97
CA ASP A 95 6.96 -14.43 18.24
C ASP A 95 8.49 -14.42 18.40
N SER A 96 9.00 -13.44 19.14
CA SER A 96 10.44 -13.36 19.48
C SER A 96 10.95 -14.56 20.29
N ARG A 97 10.06 -15.43 20.81
CA ARG A 97 10.40 -16.63 21.58
C ARG A 97 10.37 -17.91 20.73
N ARG A 98 9.78 -17.90 19.53
CA ARG A 98 9.97 -18.98 18.57
C ARG A 98 11.42 -18.90 18.08
N ARG A 99 12.23 -19.90 18.42
CA ARG A 99 13.66 -20.02 18.02
C ARG A 99 13.91 -19.87 16.51
N GLU A 100 12.87 -19.96 15.69
CA GLU A 100 12.91 -19.82 14.23
C GLU A 100 12.38 -18.48 13.70
N SER A 101 11.82 -17.61 14.56
CA SER A 101 11.33 -16.29 14.14
C SER A 101 12.51 -15.36 13.87
N LYS A 102 12.93 -15.31 12.61
CA LYS A 102 13.87 -14.33 12.10
C LYS A 102 13.11 -13.02 11.84
N SER A 103 13.39 -12.02 12.68
CA SER A 103 13.08 -10.59 12.53
C SER A 103 11.78 -10.07 13.16
N LEU A 104 11.93 -9.01 13.97
CA LEU A 104 10.84 -8.20 14.55
C LEU A 104 10.02 -7.43 13.48
N THR A 105 10.45 -7.47 12.22
CA THR A 105 9.88 -6.72 11.08
C THR A 105 8.65 -7.35 10.46
N ASP A 106 8.37 -8.63 10.73
CA ASP A 106 7.38 -9.40 9.99
C ASP A 106 6.25 -9.88 10.91
N GLY A 107 5.01 -9.88 10.43
CA GLY A 107 3.83 -10.39 11.14
C GLY A 107 2.87 -9.32 11.67
N TYR A 108 1.73 -9.78 12.16
CA TYR A 108 0.64 -8.94 12.66
C TYR A 108 1.05 -8.22 13.95
N LYS A 109 0.81 -6.90 13.99
CA LYS A 109 1.03 -6.06 15.18
C LYS A 109 -0.33 -5.63 15.73
N PHE A 110 -0.64 -6.04 16.95
CA PHE A 110 -1.86 -5.61 17.62
C PHE A 110 -1.83 -4.10 17.93
N ARG A 111 -3.00 -3.45 17.95
CA ARG A 111 -3.11 -2.02 18.28
C ARG A 111 -2.51 -1.66 19.65
N GLN A 112 -2.50 -2.61 20.61
CA GLN A 112 -1.94 -2.44 21.96
C GLN A 112 -0.56 -3.09 22.14
N TYR A 113 0.25 -3.26 21.08
CA TYR A 113 1.55 -3.94 21.17
C TYR A 113 2.60 -3.27 22.09
N TYR A 114 2.38 -2.02 22.52
CA TYR A 114 3.32 -1.23 23.34
C TYR A 114 2.81 -0.85 24.74
N VAL A 115 1.92 -1.64 25.33
CA VAL A 115 1.50 -1.43 26.74
C VAL A 115 2.20 -2.43 27.66
#